data_AF-A0A9Q1K3I7-F1
#
_entry.id   AF-A0A9Q1K3I7-F1
#
_cell.length_a   1.000
_cell.length_b   1.000
_cell.length_c   1.000
_cell.angle_alpha   90.00
_cell.angle_beta   90.00
_cell.angle_gamma   90.00
#
_symmetry.space_group_name_H-M   'P 1'
#
loop_
_entity.id
_entity.type
_entity.pdbx_description
1 polymer ?
#
loop_
_entity_poly.entity_id
_entity_poly.type
_entity_poly.pdbx_seq_one_letter_code
_entity_poly.pdbx_strand_id
1 'polypeptide(L)'
;MSMGCFPIYTRILLTLLLCFFSTFFSSQAAPYALRISCGASKDVRTWPTNTLWRKDFAYTGGVIADATSHSRSRITPPLSTLRVFPLSEGPQNCYIINQVPAGHYAVRIFFDLVADPNFDSEPLFDVSIDGTLVDSLNAGWSTHDDERVFTEALVFLSDDSASLCFHSTGHGDPAIISIEILQVDDKAYNFGPLSGQGSILKTVKRVSCGERRPMFDEDYGGGGLGGDRFWNSLTTFGQSSETAIFGKGTIQRTSLAPNFYPQALYQTALVSTDAQPELTYTMDVEPNSDYSVWLHFAEIDPSITKAGQRVFDILINGDVAFKDVDVISMSGGLKTALVLNTTVAVDGRSLTVSLLPVTGSHAIINAIEVFKIIAAESKTFYTEVNALQSLKNALQLPRRLGWNGDPCVPLQHPWTGAACQFDNAKKRWFIDGLIYGLPKFSSCAAHPTSGIRADYD
;
A
#
# COMPACT_ATOMS: atom_id res chain seq x y z
N MET A 1 71.34 37.48 27.30
CA MET A 1 70.14 37.23 28.12
C MET A 1 68.99 38.03 27.54
N SER A 2 68.03 37.34 26.91
CA SER A 2 66.70 37.86 26.59
C SER A 2 65.85 36.63 26.25
N MET A 3 65.14 36.12 27.26
CA MET A 3 64.17 35.04 27.12
C MET A 3 62.84 35.66 26.70
N GLY A 4 62.44 35.40 25.45
CA GLY A 4 61.11 35.75 24.94
C GLY A 4 60.08 34.75 25.44
N CYS A 5 59.16 35.22 26.28
CA CYS A 5 58.00 34.50 26.80
C CYS A 5 56.95 34.34 25.68
N PHE A 6 56.70 33.12 25.21
CA PHE A 6 55.58 32.82 24.30
C PHE A 6 54.32 32.50 25.12
N PRO A 7 53.14 33.05 24.78
CA PRO A 7 51.97 33.01 25.64
C PRO A 7 51.25 31.66 25.54
N ILE A 8 50.99 31.07 26.71
CA ILE A 8 50.23 29.81 26.95
C ILE A 8 48.75 29.93 26.52
N TYR A 9 48.26 31.12 26.20
CA TYR A 9 46.86 31.39 25.86
C TYR A 9 46.40 30.81 24.51
N THR A 10 47.28 30.60 23.53
CA THR A 10 46.88 30.07 22.21
C THR A 10 46.61 28.56 22.19
N ARG A 11 47.11 27.80 23.18
CA ARG A 11 46.82 26.36 23.27
C ARG A 11 45.51 26.03 23.98
N ILE A 12 45.03 26.91 24.87
CA ILE A 12 43.75 26.74 25.57
C ILE A 12 42.57 27.14 24.68
N LEU A 13 42.75 28.13 23.81
CA LEU A 13 41.71 28.54 22.86
C LEU A 13 41.45 27.47 21.78
N LEU A 14 42.49 26.72 21.38
CA LEU A 14 42.37 25.68 20.35
C LEU A 14 41.70 24.40 20.89
N THR A 15 41.90 24.06 22.16
CA THR A 15 41.19 22.93 22.81
C THR A 15 39.73 23.27 23.13
N LEU A 16 39.40 24.52 23.45
CA LEU A 16 38.01 24.96 23.57
C LEU A 16 37.27 25.01 22.23
N LEU A 17 37.95 25.30 21.11
CA LEU A 17 37.33 25.24 19.78
C LEU A 17 37.09 23.79 19.29
N LEU A 18 37.94 22.85 19.72
CA LEU A 18 37.79 21.41 19.40
C LEU A 18 36.71 20.72 20.26
N CYS A 19 36.33 21.28 21.41
CA CYS A 19 35.20 20.80 22.21
C CYS A 19 33.83 21.36 21.75
N PHE A 20 33.80 22.34 20.85
CA PHE A 20 32.57 22.87 20.24
C PHE A 20 32.17 22.19 18.92
N PHE A 21 32.96 21.22 18.44
CA PHE A 21 32.51 20.21 17.47
C PHE A 21 31.86 19.02 18.19
N SER A 22 31.03 19.31 19.20
CA SER A 22 30.04 18.36 19.69
C SER A 22 29.03 18.12 18.57
N THR A 23 29.26 17.04 17.83
CA THR A 23 28.23 16.17 17.23
C THR A 23 26.87 16.85 17.01
N PHE A 24 26.75 17.61 15.92
CA PHE A 24 25.45 17.81 15.29
C PHE A 24 25.03 16.45 14.68
N PHE A 25 24.56 15.53 15.52
CA PHE A 25 23.61 14.55 15.03
C PHE A 25 22.40 15.37 14.59
N SER A 26 22.19 15.51 13.28
CA SER A 26 20.87 15.84 12.77
C SER A 26 19.94 14.75 13.30
N SER A 27 19.23 15.05 14.39
CA SER A 27 18.05 14.30 14.79
C SER A 27 17.02 14.52 13.69
N GLN A 28 17.09 13.74 12.62
CA GLN A 28 16.01 13.69 11.66
C GLN A 28 14.75 13.29 12.44
N ALA A 29 13.71 14.14 12.39
CA ALA A 29 12.46 13.86 13.07
C ALA A 29 11.99 12.47 12.63
N ALA A 30 11.48 11.67 13.59
CA ALA A 30 10.92 10.37 13.27
C ALA A 30 9.83 10.54 12.20
N PRO A 31 9.70 9.58 11.26
CA PRO A 31 8.66 9.64 10.24
C PRO A 31 7.28 9.78 10.88
N TYR A 32 6.39 10.51 10.22
CA TYR A 32 5.01 10.61 10.66
C TYR A 32 4.37 9.21 10.68
N ALA A 33 3.75 8.86 11.80
CA ALA A 33 3.02 7.61 11.94
C ALA A 33 1.75 7.85 12.75
N LEU A 34 0.61 7.55 12.14
CA LEU A 34 -0.70 7.58 12.79
C LEU A 34 -1.33 6.19 12.70
N ARG A 35 -1.80 5.69 13.85
CA ARG A 35 -2.54 4.44 13.95
C ARG A 35 -3.80 4.69 14.76
N ILE A 36 -4.96 4.35 14.20
CA ILE A 36 -6.28 4.56 14.80
C ILE A 36 -6.89 3.20 15.12
N SER A 37 -7.28 3.01 16.37
CA SER A 37 -8.12 1.88 16.78
C SER A 37 -9.58 2.29 16.62
N CYS A 38 -10.25 1.74 15.61
CA CYS A 38 -11.63 2.08 15.29
C CYS A 38 -12.57 1.55 16.39
N GLY A 39 -13.59 2.32 16.75
CA GLY A 39 -14.48 2.03 17.87
C GLY A 39 -13.91 2.26 19.27
N ALA A 40 -12.59 2.46 19.43
CA ALA A 40 -11.97 2.62 20.74
C ALA A 40 -12.26 4.00 21.36
N SER A 41 -12.67 4.01 22.62
CA SER A 41 -12.94 5.25 23.38
C SER A 41 -11.68 5.92 23.97
N LYS A 42 -10.57 5.17 24.03
CA LYS A 42 -9.27 5.61 24.59
C LYS A 42 -8.13 5.00 23.79
N ASP A 43 -6.94 5.59 23.91
CA ASP A 43 -5.73 5.05 23.31
C ASP A 43 -5.46 3.64 23.87
N VAL A 44 -5.05 2.72 22.99
CA VAL A 44 -4.75 1.33 23.34
C VAL A 44 -3.36 0.95 22.86
N ARG A 45 -2.73 -0.02 23.53
CA ARG A 45 -1.44 -0.58 23.14
C ARG A 45 -1.57 -2.07 22.90
N THR A 46 -0.97 -2.54 21.81
CA THR A 46 -1.01 -3.95 21.42
C THR A 46 0.33 -4.62 21.63
N TRP A 47 0.32 -5.88 22.09
CA TRP A 47 1.48 -6.76 22.08
C TRP A 47 1.61 -7.44 20.70
N PRO A 48 2.82 -7.87 20.27
CA PRO A 48 4.07 -7.91 21.03
C PRO A 48 4.91 -6.61 20.98
N THR A 49 4.64 -5.72 20.03
CA THR A 49 5.50 -4.56 19.68
C THR A 49 5.23 -3.31 20.53
N ASN A 50 4.23 -3.37 21.42
CA ASN A 50 3.77 -2.25 22.24
C ASN A 50 3.31 -1.02 21.42
N THR A 51 2.84 -1.28 20.19
CA THR A 51 2.35 -0.27 19.25
C THR A 51 1.23 0.54 19.87
N LEU A 52 1.35 1.87 19.80
CA LEU A 52 0.32 2.80 20.27
C LEU A 52 -0.73 3.00 19.17
N TRP A 53 -1.97 2.67 19.49
CA TRP A 53 -3.14 2.99 18.70
C TRP A 53 -3.91 4.12 19.37
N ARG A 54 -4.16 5.19 18.63
CA ARG A 54 -4.97 6.32 19.08
C ARG A 54 -6.42 5.88 19.19
N LYS A 55 -7.14 6.44 20.15
CA LYS A 55 -8.60 6.31 20.23
C LYS A 55 -9.24 6.69 18.89
N ASP A 56 -10.44 6.23 18.65
CA ASP A 56 -11.16 6.53 17.41
C ASP A 56 -11.51 8.02 17.30
N PHE A 57 -11.22 8.64 16.14
CA PHE A 57 -11.50 10.05 15.86
C PHE A 57 -11.64 10.29 14.36
N ALA A 58 -12.02 11.51 13.96
CA ALA A 58 -12.11 11.95 12.55
C ALA A 58 -13.16 11.23 11.67
N TYR A 59 -13.96 10.33 12.22
CA TYR A 59 -15.06 9.68 11.49
C TYR A 59 -16.26 10.61 11.28
N THR A 60 -16.96 10.44 10.16
CA THR A 60 -18.17 11.21 9.82
C THR A 60 -19.46 10.65 10.41
N GLY A 61 -19.44 9.40 10.90
CA GLY A 61 -20.60 8.69 11.41
C GLY A 61 -20.25 7.31 11.95
N GLY A 62 -21.25 6.45 12.06
CA GLY A 62 -21.12 5.06 12.44
C GLY A 62 -21.28 4.79 13.94
N VAL A 63 -21.45 3.51 14.23
CA VAL A 63 -21.63 2.94 15.57
C VAL A 63 -20.42 2.11 15.97
N ILE A 64 -20.26 1.90 17.27
CA ILE A 64 -19.20 1.07 17.82
C ILE A 64 -19.75 -0.35 17.97
N ALA A 65 -18.95 -1.34 17.60
CA ALA A 65 -19.25 -2.74 17.85
C ALA A 65 -18.01 -3.46 18.37
N ASP A 66 -18.22 -4.59 19.04
CA ASP A 66 -17.14 -5.49 19.43
C ASP A 66 -16.68 -6.27 18.20
N ALA A 67 -15.37 -6.34 18.01
CA ALA A 67 -14.76 -7.17 16.98
C ALA A 67 -14.80 -8.64 17.41
N THR A 68 -14.87 -9.56 16.44
CA THR A 68 -14.85 -10.99 16.77
C THR A 68 -13.65 -11.31 17.68
N SER A 69 -13.91 -11.95 18.83
CA SER A 69 -12.90 -12.21 19.88
C SER A 69 -11.71 -13.06 19.43
N HIS A 70 -11.77 -13.55 18.21
CA HIS A 70 -10.75 -14.28 17.50
C HIS A 70 -10.71 -13.71 16.08
N SER A 71 -10.04 -12.58 15.88
CA SER A 71 -9.56 -12.23 14.54
C SER A 71 -8.97 -13.51 13.93
N ARG A 72 -9.69 -14.10 12.97
CA ARG A 72 -9.27 -15.33 12.32
C ARG A 72 -7.98 -15.10 11.52
N SER A 73 -7.72 -13.83 11.20
CA SER A 73 -6.51 -13.37 10.56
C SER A 73 -5.36 -13.24 11.55
N ARG A 74 -4.20 -13.73 11.12
CA ARG A 74 -2.91 -13.55 11.82
C ARG A 74 -2.29 -12.16 11.59
N ILE A 75 -2.87 -11.38 10.67
CA ILE A 75 -2.32 -10.10 10.20
C ILE A 75 -3.05 -8.93 10.86
N THR A 76 -4.35 -9.06 11.09
CA THR A 76 -5.15 -7.99 11.69
C THR A 76 -4.64 -7.66 13.09
N PRO A 77 -4.43 -6.37 13.42
CA PRO A 77 -4.02 -5.95 14.75
C PRO A 77 -4.97 -6.50 15.84
N PRO A 78 -4.45 -6.95 16.99
CA PRO A 78 -5.26 -7.57 18.04
C PRO A 78 -6.03 -6.51 18.85
N LEU A 79 -7.00 -5.90 18.19
CA LEU A 79 -7.91 -4.88 18.73
C LEU A 79 -9.28 -5.51 18.98
N SER A 80 -10.02 -4.98 19.96
CA SER A 80 -11.28 -5.59 20.41
C SER A 80 -12.53 -4.85 19.95
N THR A 81 -12.37 -3.69 19.32
CA THR A 81 -13.47 -2.82 18.89
C THR A 81 -13.32 -2.48 17.43
N LEU A 82 -14.44 -2.24 16.76
CA LEU A 82 -14.47 -1.76 15.39
C LEU A 82 -15.54 -0.67 15.22
N ARG A 83 -15.43 0.11 14.15
CA ARG A 83 -16.46 1.06 13.73
C ARG A 83 -17.26 0.46 12.60
N VAL A 84 -18.57 0.37 12.79
CA VAL A 84 -19.53 -0.04 11.77
C VAL A 84 -20.18 1.20 11.18
N PHE A 85 -20.41 1.21 9.87
CA PHE A 85 -21.14 2.27 9.18
C PHE A 85 -22.50 1.75 8.70
N PRO A 86 -23.57 1.86 9.51
CA PRO A 86 -24.88 1.40 9.12
C PRO A 86 -25.40 2.12 7.88
N LEU A 87 -26.09 1.40 6.99
CA LEU A 87 -26.79 2.00 5.85
C LEU A 87 -27.76 3.13 6.24
N SER A 88 -28.26 3.14 7.47
CA SER A 88 -29.12 4.21 8.01
C SER A 88 -28.40 5.56 8.14
N GLU A 89 -27.07 5.56 8.20
CA GLU A 89 -26.23 6.77 8.21
C GLU A 89 -25.84 7.24 6.79
N GLY A 90 -26.30 6.53 5.75
CA GLY A 90 -26.04 6.84 4.35
C GLY A 90 -24.97 5.94 3.74
N PRO A 91 -24.87 5.92 2.40
CA PRO A 91 -24.01 4.99 1.68
C PRO A 91 -22.52 5.32 1.79
N GLN A 92 -22.15 6.53 2.22
CA GLN A 92 -20.76 6.99 2.24
C GLN A 92 -20.39 7.50 3.63
N ASN A 93 -19.33 6.94 4.20
CA ASN A 93 -18.78 7.38 5.47
C ASN A 93 -17.27 7.44 5.40
N CYS A 94 -16.66 8.42 6.05
CA CYS A 94 -15.25 8.69 5.91
C CYS A 94 -14.56 8.93 7.25
N TYR A 95 -13.25 8.72 7.26
CA TYR A 95 -12.32 9.33 8.19
C TYR A 95 -11.66 10.52 7.48
N ILE A 96 -11.81 11.72 8.04
CA ILE A 96 -11.22 12.95 7.52
C ILE A 96 -10.18 13.44 8.53
N ILE A 97 -8.93 13.02 8.31
CA ILE A 97 -7.82 13.23 9.22
C ILE A 97 -7.09 14.49 8.78
N ASN A 98 -7.04 15.50 9.65
CA ASN A 98 -6.33 16.75 9.39
C ASN A 98 -4.91 16.69 9.96
N GLN A 99 -4.05 17.61 9.54
CA GLN A 99 -2.65 17.72 9.98
C GLN A 99 -1.82 16.49 9.59
N VAL A 100 -2.07 15.98 8.37
CA VAL A 100 -1.23 14.94 7.76
C VAL A 100 -0.25 15.67 6.84
N PRO A 101 1.06 15.72 7.19
CA PRO A 101 2.04 16.43 6.38
C PRO A 101 2.01 15.97 4.92
N ALA A 102 2.44 16.86 4.01
CA ALA A 102 2.62 16.45 2.63
C ALA A 102 3.77 15.43 2.51
N GLY A 103 3.56 14.36 1.77
CA GLY A 103 4.55 13.29 1.62
C GLY A 103 3.97 12.00 1.07
N HIS A 104 4.83 10.99 0.93
CA HIS A 104 4.42 9.64 0.58
C HIS A 104 4.09 8.80 1.82
N TYR A 105 3.01 8.04 1.73
CA TYR A 105 2.47 7.26 2.84
C TYR A 105 2.09 5.85 2.39
N ALA A 106 2.41 4.86 3.22
CA ALA A 106 1.71 3.59 3.23
C ALA A 106 0.44 3.75 4.08
N VAL A 107 -0.71 3.66 3.45
CA VAL A 107 -2.02 3.67 4.11
C VAL A 107 -2.52 2.24 4.18
N ARG A 108 -2.89 1.80 5.39
CA ARG A 108 -3.50 0.50 5.61
C ARG A 108 -4.82 0.62 6.30
N ILE A 109 -5.76 -0.18 5.84
CA ILE A 109 -7.07 -0.27 6.46
C ILE A 109 -7.37 -1.74 6.68
N PHE A 110 -7.62 -2.10 7.93
CA PHE A 110 -7.94 -3.45 8.33
C PHE A 110 -9.43 -3.59 8.56
N PHE A 111 -9.95 -4.76 8.22
CA PHE A 111 -11.35 -5.12 8.30
C PHE A 111 -11.53 -6.30 9.24
N ASP A 112 -12.64 -6.32 9.97
CA ASP A 112 -13.04 -7.46 10.79
C ASP A 112 -14.57 -7.51 10.86
N LEU A 113 -15.09 -8.65 11.27
CA LEU A 113 -16.52 -8.88 11.44
C LEU A 113 -16.97 -8.46 12.85
N VAL A 114 -18.25 -8.11 12.95
CA VAL A 114 -18.93 -7.84 14.22
C VAL A 114 -19.07 -9.14 15.02
N ALA A 115 -18.79 -9.09 16.32
CA ALA A 115 -18.93 -10.22 17.25
C ALA A 115 -20.40 -10.51 17.63
N ASP A 116 -21.29 -10.61 16.65
CA ASP A 116 -22.70 -10.94 16.87
C ASP A 116 -23.10 -12.12 15.98
N PRO A 117 -23.52 -13.27 16.57
CA PRO A 117 -23.92 -14.46 15.82
C PRO A 117 -25.20 -14.26 14.97
N ASN A 118 -25.91 -13.13 15.10
CA ASN A 118 -27.03 -12.78 14.23
C ASN A 118 -26.61 -11.88 13.05
N PHE A 119 -25.35 -11.43 13.03
CA PHE A 119 -24.78 -10.52 12.05
C PHE A 119 -23.90 -11.30 11.07
N ASP A 120 -24.50 -12.28 10.41
CA ASP A 120 -23.82 -13.27 9.54
C ASP A 120 -23.52 -12.75 8.11
N SER A 121 -23.79 -11.47 7.82
CA SER A 121 -23.51 -10.91 6.50
C SER A 121 -22.11 -10.30 6.45
N GLU A 122 -21.20 -10.98 5.74
CA GLU A 122 -19.95 -10.40 5.28
C GLU A 122 -20.24 -9.12 4.46
N PRO A 123 -19.85 -7.93 4.96
CA PRO A 123 -20.19 -6.68 4.29
C PRO A 123 -19.34 -6.50 3.02
N LEU A 124 -20.00 -6.09 1.93
CA LEU A 124 -19.36 -5.77 0.66
C LEU A 124 -19.37 -4.26 0.48
N PHE A 125 -18.20 -3.67 0.32
CA PHE A 125 -18.05 -2.23 0.21
C PHE A 125 -16.76 -1.84 -0.49
N ASP A 126 -16.77 -0.63 -1.00
CA ASP A 126 -15.67 -0.03 -1.72
C ASP A 126 -14.89 0.91 -0.80
N VAL A 127 -13.58 1.00 -1.04
CA VAL A 127 -12.65 1.81 -0.24
C VAL A 127 -11.98 2.82 -1.15
N SER A 128 -12.09 4.10 -0.81
CA SER A 128 -11.39 5.16 -1.51
C SER A 128 -10.44 5.92 -0.59
N ILE A 129 -9.28 6.28 -1.13
CA ILE A 129 -8.28 7.11 -0.47
C ILE A 129 -8.15 8.40 -1.27
N ASP A 130 -8.34 9.53 -0.59
CA ASP A 130 -8.26 10.88 -1.14
C ASP A 130 -9.11 11.07 -2.42
N GLY A 131 -10.33 10.52 -2.40
CA GLY A 131 -11.28 10.55 -3.53
C GLY A 131 -11.03 9.51 -4.62
N THR A 132 -9.94 8.75 -4.58
CA THR A 132 -9.64 7.70 -5.57
C THR A 132 -10.11 6.34 -5.07
N LEU A 133 -10.86 5.58 -5.87
CA LEU A 133 -11.25 4.21 -5.53
C LEU A 133 -10.01 3.30 -5.58
N VAL A 134 -9.68 2.64 -4.46
CA VAL A 134 -8.45 1.84 -4.32
C VAL A 134 -8.74 0.35 -4.19
N ASP A 135 -9.85 -0.02 -3.53
CA ASP A 135 -10.20 -1.43 -3.32
C ASP A 135 -11.71 -1.67 -3.25
N SER A 136 -12.11 -2.91 -3.50
CA SER A 136 -13.48 -3.40 -3.41
C SER A 136 -13.51 -4.73 -2.65
N LEU A 137 -14.15 -4.74 -1.49
CA LEU A 137 -14.29 -5.94 -0.68
C LEU A 137 -15.39 -6.82 -1.26
N ASN A 138 -14.97 -7.85 -2.00
CA ASN A 138 -15.85 -8.83 -2.62
C ASN A 138 -16.12 -10.03 -1.69
N ALA A 139 -17.18 -10.78 -1.99
CA ALA A 139 -17.55 -11.95 -1.20
C ALA A 139 -16.38 -12.95 -1.04
N GLY A 140 -16.23 -13.46 0.18
CA GLY A 140 -15.16 -14.34 0.62
C GLY A 140 -13.97 -13.62 1.27
N TRP A 141 -13.94 -12.29 1.38
CA TRP A 141 -12.80 -11.56 1.96
C TRP A 141 -12.50 -11.94 3.42
N SER A 142 -13.50 -12.37 4.19
CA SER A 142 -13.38 -12.76 5.60
C SER A 142 -13.01 -14.24 5.83
N THR A 143 -13.05 -15.06 4.76
CA THR A 143 -12.86 -16.51 4.82
C THR A 143 -11.68 -17.03 4.00
N HIS A 144 -11.18 -16.22 3.06
CA HIS A 144 -10.00 -16.51 2.26
C HIS A 144 -8.74 -15.99 2.96
N ASP A 145 -7.58 -16.45 2.49
CA ASP A 145 -6.23 -16.10 2.95
C ASP A 145 -6.13 -14.72 3.63
N ASP A 146 -5.38 -14.65 4.74
CA ASP A 146 -5.24 -13.47 5.61
C ASP A 146 -4.94 -12.15 4.84
N GLU A 147 -4.47 -12.22 3.59
CA GLU A 147 -4.20 -11.09 2.70
C GLU A 147 -5.43 -10.24 2.32
N ARG A 148 -6.66 -10.76 2.42
CA ARG A 148 -7.88 -10.02 2.01
C ARG A 148 -8.56 -9.26 3.14
N VAL A 149 -8.14 -9.46 4.38
CA VAL A 149 -8.72 -8.78 5.56
C VAL A 149 -8.11 -7.39 5.80
N PHE A 150 -7.28 -6.91 4.89
CA PHE A 150 -6.78 -5.55 4.88
C PHE A 150 -6.49 -5.11 3.45
N THR A 151 -6.40 -3.79 3.27
CA THR A 151 -5.90 -3.19 2.05
C THR A 151 -4.71 -2.30 2.38
N GLU A 152 -3.68 -2.32 1.53
CA GLU A 152 -2.51 -1.45 1.64
C GLU A 152 -2.33 -0.69 0.33
N ALA A 153 -2.13 0.61 0.43
CA ALA A 153 -1.86 1.47 -0.70
C ALA A 153 -0.74 2.47 -0.39
N LEU A 154 0.16 2.66 -1.34
CA LEU A 154 1.13 3.73 -1.33
C LEU A 154 0.54 4.92 -2.06
N VAL A 155 0.40 6.03 -1.33
CA VAL A 155 -0.26 7.24 -1.81
C VAL A 155 0.59 8.47 -1.51
N PHE A 156 0.45 9.50 -2.33
CA PHE A 156 0.97 10.82 -2.03
C PHE A 156 -0.15 11.70 -1.47
N LEU A 157 0.03 12.24 -0.27
CA LEU A 157 -0.92 13.16 0.36
C LEU A 157 -0.35 14.57 0.31
N SER A 158 -1.17 15.56 -0.07
CA SER A 158 -0.71 16.94 -0.33
C SER A 158 -1.53 18.06 0.31
N ASP A 159 -2.76 17.79 0.75
CA ASP A 159 -3.71 18.80 1.22
C ASP A 159 -3.75 18.94 2.75
N ASP A 160 -2.62 18.70 3.43
CA ASP A 160 -2.51 18.68 4.91
C ASP A 160 -3.57 17.79 5.60
N SER A 161 -4.10 16.81 4.86
CA SER A 161 -5.20 15.96 5.28
C SER A 161 -5.21 14.64 4.50
N ALA A 162 -5.85 13.64 5.07
CA ALA A 162 -6.14 12.36 4.44
C ALA A 162 -7.64 12.07 4.59
N SER A 163 -8.31 11.76 3.48
CA SER A 163 -9.68 11.24 3.52
C SER A 163 -9.70 9.77 3.14
N LEU A 164 -10.23 8.92 4.04
CA LEU A 164 -10.44 7.49 3.80
C LEU A 164 -11.94 7.23 3.86
N CYS A 165 -12.56 6.88 2.74
CA CYS A 165 -14.00 6.71 2.66
C CYS A 165 -14.37 5.27 2.33
N PHE A 166 -15.49 4.85 2.92
CA PHE A 166 -16.10 3.54 2.82
C PHE A 166 -17.47 3.70 2.19
N HIS A 167 -17.64 3.10 1.02
CA HIS A 167 -18.85 3.22 0.21
C HIS A 167 -19.59 1.90 0.22
N SER A 168 -20.76 1.87 0.86
CA SER A 168 -21.58 0.67 0.93
C SER A 168 -22.13 0.31 -0.45
N THR A 169 -22.09 -0.97 -0.79
CA THR A 169 -22.76 -1.52 -1.98
C THR A 169 -24.22 -1.88 -1.71
N GLY A 170 -24.71 -1.68 -0.48
CA GLY A 170 -26.03 -2.14 -0.04
C GLY A 170 -26.04 -3.57 0.52
N HIS A 171 -24.90 -4.27 0.51
CA HIS A 171 -24.76 -5.62 1.02
C HIS A 171 -23.98 -5.63 2.34
N GLY A 172 -24.66 -5.34 3.44
CA GLY A 172 -24.05 -5.24 4.77
C GLY A 172 -23.43 -3.88 5.06
N ASP A 173 -23.02 -3.71 6.31
CA ASP A 173 -22.50 -2.45 6.84
C ASP A 173 -20.96 -2.50 6.89
N PRO A 174 -20.24 -1.55 6.25
CA PRO A 174 -18.78 -1.52 6.33
C PRO A 174 -18.27 -1.52 7.78
N ALA A 175 -17.33 -2.41 8.08
CA ALA A 175 -16.82 -2.65 9.43
C ALA A 175 -15.29 -2.55 9.43
N ILE A 176 -14.78 -1.52 10.10
CA ILE A 176 -13.37 -1.13 10.07
C ILE A 176 -12.78 -1.29 11.46
N ILE A 177 -11.73 -2.09 11.61
CA ILE A 177 -11.10 -2.35 12.91
C ILE A 177 -9.94 -1.40 13.18
N SER A 178 -9.16 -1.06 12.15
CA SER A 178 -8.07 -0.11 12.30
C SER A 178 -7.62 0.55 11.01
N ILE A 179 -6.95 1.70 11.18
CA ILE A 179 -6.38 2.51 10.10
C ILE A 179 -4.93 2.85 10.48
N GLU A 180 -4.01 2.73 9.53
CA GLU A 180 -2.64 3.18 9.65
C GLU A 180 -2.29 4.14 8.51
N ILE A 181 -1.60 5.24 8.84
CA ILE A 181 -1.03 6.19 7.89
C ILE A 181 0.44 6.36 8.28
N LEU A 182 1.33 5.69 7.54
CA LEU A 182 2.74 5.56 7.87
C LEU A 182 3.58 6.23 6.78
N GLN A 183 4.36 7.24 7.14
CA GLN A 183 5.21 7.95 6.20
C GLN A 183 6.32 7.03 5.68
N VAL A 184 6.51 7.03 4.37
CA VAL A 184 7.62 6.35 3.69
C VAL A 184 8.55 7.38 3.06
N ASP A 185 9.71 6.94 2.57
CA ASP A 185 10.62 7.83 1.84
C ASP A 185 9.93 8.40 0.59
N ASP A 186 10.15 9.68 0.29
CA ASP A 186 9.49 10.34 -0.84
C ASP A 186 9.88 9.78 -2.21
N LYS A 187 10.96 9.00 -2.28
CA LYS A 187 11.40 8.30 -3.49
C LYS A 187 11.15 6.79 -3.42
N ALA A 188 10.45 6.33 -2.38
CA ALA A 188 10.11 4.93 -2.24
C ALA A 188 9.25 4.48 -3.43
N TYR A 189 9.43 3.21 -3.82
CA TYR A 189 8.66 2.59 -4.90
C TYR A 189 8.61 3.40 -6.21
N ASN A 190 9.74 3.98 -6.63
CA ASN A 190 9.84 4.60 -7.96
C ASN A 190 9.82 3.52 -9.06
N PHE A 191 8.73 3.49 -9.83
CA PHE A 191 8.44 2.61 -10.97
C PHE A 191 8.46 3.34 -12.33
N GLY A 192 9.03 4.56 -12.40
CA GLY A 192 9.25 5.29 -13.65
C GLY A 192 8.55 6.66 -13.72
N PRO A 193 8.30 7.20 -14.93
CA PRO A 193 7.77 8.56 -15.12
C PRO A 193 6.38 8.79 -14.53
N LEU A 194 5.59 7.72 -14.37
CA LEU A 194 4.27 7.75 -13.77
C LEU A 194 4.32 7.77 -12.23
N SER A 195 5.49 7.54 -11.63
CA SER A 195 5.66 7.55 -10.18
C SER A 195 5.57 8.95 -9.61
N GLY A 196 4.74 9.11 -8.58
CA GLY A 196 4.62 10.33 -7.80
C GLY A 196 3.18 10.68 -7.49
N GLN A 197 2.88 11.97 -7.53
CA GLN A 197 1.66 12.56 -6.95
C GLN A 197 0.34 12.17 -7.67
N GLY A 198 0.42 11.63 -8.89
CA GLY A 198 -0.75 11.30 -9.72
C GLY A 198 -1.10 9.80 -9.75
N SER A 199 -0.43 8.99 -8.94
CA SER A 199 -0.61 7.53 -8.95
C SER A 199 -0.70 6.97 -7.54
N ILE A 200 -1.52 5.94 -7.37
CA ILE A 200 -1.62 5.12 -6.16
C ILE A 200 -1.14 3.72 -6.52
N LEU A 201 -0.25 3.15 -5.70
CA LEU A 201 0.12 1.74 -5.80
C LEU A 201 -0.67 0.94 -4.78
N LYS A 202 -1.68 0.19 -5.22
CA LYS A 202 -2.38 -0.78 -4.37
C LYS A 202 -1.54 -2.06 -4.30
N THR A 203 -1.16 -2.48 -3.10
CA THR A 203 -0.48 -3.77 -2.91
C THR A 203 -1.42 -4.91 -3.28
N VAL A 204 -1.00 -5.75 -4.24
CA VAL A 204 -1.75 -6.93 -4.70
C VAL A 204 -1.12 -8.18 -4.10
N LYS A 205 0.21 -8.24 -4.09
CA LYS A 205 0.94 -9.36 -3.53
C LYS A 205 2.26 -8.90 -2.92
N ARG A 206 2.61 -9.46 -1.76
CA ARG A 206 3.93 -9.33 -1.15
C ARG A 206 4.32 -10.66 -0.54
N VAL A 207 5.31 -11.34 -1.12
CA VAL A 207 5.71 -12.70 -0.71
C VAL A 207 7.20 -12.82 -0.47
N SER A 208 7.57 -13.44 0.65
CA SER A 208 8.93 -13.87 0.98
C SER A 208 9.12 -15.32 0.54
N CYS A 209 10.06 -15.56 -0.37
CA CYS A 209 10.31 -16.85 -0.99
C CYS A 209 11.24 -17.69 -0.11
N GLY A 210 10.84 -18.94 0.14
CA GLY A 210 11.59 -19.91 0.97
C GLY A 210 11.30 -19.78 2.47
N GLU A 211 10.55 -18.76 2.88
CA GLU A 211 10.11 -18.58 4.26
C GLU A 211 8.87 -19.46 4.57
N ARG A 212 8.74 -19.92 5.81
CA ARG A 212 7.68 -20.83 6.25
C ARG A 212 6.52 -20.13 6.95
N ARG A 213 6.72 -18.89 7.41
CA ARG A 213 5.70 -18.15 8.15
C ARG A 213 5.61 -16.72 7.63
N PRO A 214 4.38 -16.20 7.47
CA PRO A 214 4.20 -14.80 7.17
C PRO A 214 4.72 -13.94 8.33
N MET A 215 5.26 -12.77 8.01
CA MET A 215 5.93 -11.90 8.97
C MET A 215 5.75 -10.44 8.58
N PHE A 216 5.68 -9.56 9.57
CA PHE A 216 5.85 -8.13 9.35
C PHE A 216 7.35 -7.79 9.33
N ASP A 217 7.72 -6.71 8.65
CA ASP A 217 9.10 -6.21 8.64
C ASP A 217 9.66 -6.02 10.07
N GLU A 218 8.84 -5.71 11.09
CA GLU A 218 9.28 -5.57 12.48
C GLU A 218 9.79 -6.91 13.02
N ASP A 219 9.15 -8.03 12.63
CA ASP A 219 9.58 -9.39 12.94
C ASP A 219 10.91 -9.75 12.24
N TYR A 220 11.16 -9.17 11.07
CA TYR A 220 12.43 -9.25 10.34
C TYR A 220 13.52 -8.30 10.90
N GLY A 221 13.22 -7.51 11.93
CA GLY A 221 14.12 -6.50 12.49
C GLY A 221 14.21 -5.21 11.68
N GLY A 222 13.17 -4.89 10.90
CA GLY A 222 13.00 -3.64 10.17
C GLY A 222 12.82 -2.43 11.09
N GLY A 223 13.18 -1.24 10.61
CA GLY A 223 13.04 0.03 11.35
C GLY A 223 11.85 0.87 10.85
N GLY A 224 11.43 1.89 11.60
CA GLY A 224 10.16 2.63 11.36
C GLY A 224 9.95 3.36 10.02
N LEU A 225 10.90 3.35 9.07
CA LEU A 225 10.80 3.98 7.74
C LEU A 225 10.35 2.99 6.64
N GLY A 226 9.57 1.97 7.00
CA GLY A 226 9.19 0.87 6.11
C GLY A 226 9.15 -0.48 6.81
N GLY A 227 9.62 -0.53 8.05
CA GLY A 227 9.74 -1.71 8.87
C GLY A 227 8.43 -2.32 9.35
N ASP A 228 7.27 -1.90 8.86
CA ASP A 228 5.98 -2.49 9.25
C ASP A 228 5.29 -3.18 8.06
N ARG A 229 6.00 -3.49 6.96
CA ARG A 229 5.39 -4.17 5.79
C ARG A 229 5.09 -5.63 6.07
N PHE A 230 3.89 -6.07 5.71
CA PHE A 230 3.51 -7.47 5.76
C PHE A 230 4.04 -8.24 4.56
N TRP A 231 4.79 -9.32 4.80
CA TRP A 231 5.19 -10.30 3.78
C TRP A 231 4.53 -11.64 4.07
N ASN A 232 3.76 -12.15 3.11
CA ASN A 232 3.28 -13.51 3.20
C ASN A 232 4.44 -14.50 2.96
N SER A 233 4.38 -15.68 3.55
CA SER A 233 5.35 -16.73 3.27
C SER A 233 5.00 -17.50 2.01
N LEU A 234 6.00 -17.80 1.19
CA LEU A 234 5.85 -18.63 0.01
C LEU A 234 6.93 -19.73 0.01
N THR A 235 6.53 -20.94 0.37
CA THR A 235 7.43 -22.10 0.49
C THR A 235 7.65 -22.85 -0.82
N THR A 236 6.78 -22.63 -1.82
CA THR A 236 6.82 -23.25 -3.15
C THR A 236 5.97 -22.42 -4.10
N PHE A 237 6.25 -22.48 -5.40
CA PHE A 237 5.39 -21.89 -6.44
C PHE A 237 4.26 -22.83 -6.90
N GLY A 238 4.00 -23.90 -6.13
CA GLY A 238 2.99 -24.90 -6.43
C GLY A 238 3.55 -26.12 -7.18
N GLN A 239 4.86 -26.14 -7.46
CA GLN A 239 5.56 -27.30 -8.02
C GLN A 239 6.46 -27.88 -6.93
N SER A 240 6.33 -29.17 -6.61
CA SER A 240 7.02 -29.82 -5.48
C SER A 240 8.53 -30.01 -5.67
N SER A 241 9.16 -29.26 -6.58
CA SER A 241 10.53 -29.44 -7.04
C SER A 241 11.43 -28.22 -6.79
N GLU A 242 10.92 -27.09 -6.27
CA GLU A 242 11.79 -26.02 -5.81
C GLU A 242 12.45 -26.37 -4.47
N THR A 243 13.63 -25.80 -4.23
CA THR A 243 14.31 -25.92 -2.94
C THR A 243 14.35 -24.57 -2.22
N ALA A 244 13.75 -24.52 -1.04
CA ALA A 244 13.93 -23.40 -0.13
C ALA A 244 15.32 -23.45 0.52
N ILE A 245 16.09 -22.37 0.39
CA ILE A 245 17.43 -22.26 0.97
C ILE A 245 17.50 -21.12 1.99
N PHE A 246 18.44 -21.26 2.93
CA PHE A 246 18.66 -20.32 4.02
C PHE A 246 20.11 -19.88 4.06
N GLY A 247 20.34 -18.59 3.81
CA GLY A 247 21.64 -17.95 3.85
C GLY A 247 22.03 -17.53 5.26
N LYS A 248 23.17 -18.03 5.76
CA LYS A 248 23.72 -17.58 7.05
C LYS A 248 24.59 -16.33 6.88
N GLY A 249 24.48 -15.40 7.82
CA GLY A 249 25.34 -14.21 7.93
C GLY A 249 24.71 -12.92 7.41
N THR A 250 25.51 -11.86 7.33
CA THR A 250 25.08 -10.52 6.93
C THR A 250 24.82 -10.42 5.43
N ILE A 251 23.71 -9.78 5.06
CA ILE A 251 23.43 -9.39 3.68
C ILE A 251 23.76 -7.90 3.55
N GLN A 252 24.53 -7.54 2.53
CA GLN A 252 24.95 -6.16 2.26
C GLN A 252 23.85 -5.40 1.52
N ARG A 253 23.90 -4.06 1.63
CA ARG A 253 22.98 -3.12 0.93
C ARG A 253 21.50 -3.27 1.28
N THR A 254 21.20 -3.77 2.48
CA THR A 254 19.84 -3.84 3.03
C THR A 254 19.51 -2.59 3.83
N SER A 255 18.23 -2.32 4.06
CA SER A 255 17.74 -1.18 4.85
C SER A 255 18.31 0.17 4.38
N LEU A 256 18.39 0.37 3.07
CA LEU A 256 18.89 1.60 2.45
C LEU A 256 17.74 2.38 1.81
N ALA A 257 17.86 3.71 1.81
CA ALA A 257 16.95 4.57 1.06
C ALA A 257 17.01 4.24 -0.46
N PRO A 258 15.88 4.39 -1.19
CA PRO A 258 14.61 4.89 -0.70
C PRO A 258 13.68 3.79 -0.14
N ASN A 259 14.04 2.51 -0.26
CA ASN A 259 13.21 1.40 0.20
C ASN A 259 13.95 0.57 1.27
N PHE A 260 13.56 0.75 2.53
CA PHE A 260 14.25 0.19 3.68
C PHE A 260 13.89 -1.29 3.95
N TYR A 261 14.30 -2.22 3.09
CA TYR A 261 14.03 -3.65 3.25
C TYR A 261 14.93 -4.33 4.29
N PRO A 262 14.38 -5.10 5.25
CA PRO A 262 15.19 -5.74 6.27
C PRO A 262 16.10 -6.83 5.70
N GLN A 263 17.25 -7.06 6.34
CA GLN A 263 18.20 -8.08 5.91
C GLN A 263 17.59 -9.48 5.85
N ALA A 264 16.74 -9.82 6.82
CA ALA A 264 16.20 -11.16 6.95
C ALA A 264 15.33 -11.58 5.75
N LEU A 265 14.72 -10.63 5.03
CA LEU A 265 14.03 -10.87 3.76
C LEU A 265 14.95 -11.52 2.70
N TYR A 266 16.24 -11.16 2.71
CA TYR A 266 17.23 -11.66 1.75
C TYR A 266 18.01 -12.88 2.27
N GLN A 267 17.65 -13.40 3.45
CA GLN A 267 18.28 -14.59 4.02
C GLN A 267 17.54 -15.88 3.62
N THR A 268 16.36 -15.77 3.01
CA THR A 268 15.60 -16.88 2.45
C THR A 268 15.49 -16.73 0.94
N ALA A 269 15.46 -17.84 0.21
CA ALA A 269 15.16 -17.85 -1.21
C ALA A 269 14.52 -19.17 -1.65
N LEU A 270 13.84 -19.15 -2.77
CA LEU A 270 13.55 -20.33 -3.58
C LEU A 270 14.57 -20.43 -4.71
N VAL A 271 15.04 -21.66 -4.93
CA VAL A 271 15.98 -22.01 -6.01
C VAL A 271 15.38 -23.13 -6.84
N SER A 272 15.46 -23.03 -8.16
CA SER A 272 15.03 -24.12 -9.04
C SER A 272 15.96 -25.34 -8.93
N THR A 273 15.54 -26.47 -9.49
CA THR A 273 16.31 -27.72 -9.45
C THR A 273 16.54 -28.27 -10.84
N ASP A 274 17.40 -29.28 -10.98
CA ASP A 274 17.64 -29.92 -12.29
C ASP A 274 16.37 -30.57 -12.86
N ALA A 275 15.44 -31.00 -12.00
CA ALA A 275 14.16 -31.56 -12.41
C ALA A 275 13.18 -30.49 -12.90
N GLN A 276 13.30 -29.26 -12.39
CA GLN A 276 12.45 -28.14 -12.70
C GLN A 276 13.30 -26.86 -12.74
N PRO A 277 14.03 -26.61 -13.85
CA PRO A 277 15.02 -25.54 -13.92
C PRO A 277 14.38 -24.15 -13.97
N GLU A 278 13.14 -24.05 -14.46
CA GLU A 278 12.38 -22.80 -14.46
C GLU A 278 11.63 -22.61 -13.14
N LEU A 279 11.70 -21.40 -12.57
CA LEU A 279 10.79 -20.98 -11.50
C LEU A 279 9.64 -20.19 -12.12
N THR A 280 8.41 -20.68 -12.00
CA THR A 280 7.22 -20.02 -12.55
C THR A 280 6.22 -19.73 -11.43
N TYR A 281 6.00 -18.46 -11.12
CA TYR A 281 4.99 -18.02 -10.16
C TYR A 281 3.83 -17.33 -10.88
N THR A 282 2.61 -17.83 -10.71
CA THR A 282 1.40 -17.23 -11.29
C THR A 282 0.46 -16.79 -10.19
N MET A 283 -0.10 -15.60 -10.33
CA MET A 283 -1.09 -15.04 -9.41
C MET A 283 -2.27 -14.43 -10.16
N ASP A 284 -3.44 -14.45 -9.53
CA ASP A 284 -4.64 -13.79 -10.07
C ASP A 284 -4.52 -12.27 -9.92
N VAL A 285 -4.89 -11.55 -10.97
CA VAL A 285 -4.89 -10.08 -11.02
C VAL A 285 -6.14 -9.56 -11.74
N GLU A 286 -6.40 -8.27 -11.60
CA GLU A 286 -7.48 -7.62 -12.34
C GLU A 286 -7.05 -7.34 -13.79
N PRO A 287 -7.94 -7.59 -14.77
CA PRO A 287 -7.65 -7.34 -16.17
C PRO A 287 -7.66 -5.85 -16.51
N ASN A 288 -7.09 -5.51 -17.67
CA ASN A 288 -6.99 -4.17 -18.24
C ASN A 288 -6.38 -3.15 -17.25
N SER A 289 -5.33 -3.57 -16.56
CA SER A 289 -4.68 -2.78 -15.51
C SER A 289 -3.16 -2.81 -15.65
N ASP A 290 -2.51 -1.73 -15.24
CA ASP A 290 -1.06 -1.66 -15.17
C ASP A 290 -0.57 -2.13 -13.79
N TYR A 291 0.50 -2.92 -13.80
CA TYR A 291 1.11 -3.49 -12.60
C TYR A 291 2.58 -3.12 -12.51
N SER A 292 3.02 -2.72 -11.31
CA SER A 292 4.45 -2.60 -10.98
C SER A 292 4.91 -3.87 -10.27
N VAL A 293 5.90 -4.55 -10.85
CA VAL A 293 6.46 -5.81 -10.34
C VAL A 293 7.86 -5.54 -9.82
N TRP A 294 8.12 -5.91 -8.57
CA TRP A 294 9.39 -5.75 -7.87
C TRP A 294 9.91 -7.12 -7.45
N LEU A 295 11.15 -7.42 -7.84
CA LEU A 295 11.78 -8.72 -7.67
C LEU A 295 13.05 -8.55 -6.85
N HIS A 296 13.13 -9.30 -5.74
CA HIS A 296 14.19 -9.20 -4.75
C HIS A 296 15.14 -10.38 -4.87
N PHE A 297 16.44 -10.07 -4.88
CA PHE A 297 17.50 -11.03 -5.03
C PHE A 297 18.65 -10.79 -4.04
N ALA A 298 19.27 -11.85 -3.60
CA ALA A 298 20.59 -11.89 -3.01
C ALA A 298 21.18 -13.27 -3.27
N GLU A 299 22.43 -13.33 -3.76
CA GLU A 299 23.09 -14.61 -3.97
C GLU A 299 23.57 -15.17 -2.62
N ILE A 300 22.81 -16.14 -2.10
CA ILE A 300 23.01 -16.78 -0.79
C ILE A 300 23.36 -18.27 -0.90
N ASP A 301 23.35 -18.83 -2.11
CA ASP A 301 23.70 -20.22 -2.36
C ASP A 301 25.23 -20.41 -2.24
N PRO A 302 25.73 -21.25 -1.32
CA PRO A 302 27.16 -21.45 -1.13
C PRO A 302 27.85 -22.12 -2.33
N SER A 303 27.11 -22.76 -3.24
CA SER A 303 27.67 -23.37 -4.46
C SER A 303 28.04 -22.32 -5.52
N ILE A 304 27.44 -21.13 -5.45
CA ILE A 304 27.72 -20.00 -6.33
C ILE A 304 28.70 -19.06 -5.62
N THR A 305 29.86 -18.86 -6.24
CA THR A 305 31.02 -18.19 -5.62
C THR A 305 31.53 -16.99 -6.40
N LYS A 306 31.12 -16.83 -7.67
CA LYS A 306 31.55 -15.72 -8.54
C LYS A 306 30.52 -15.41 -9.62
N ALA A 307 30.58 -14.19 -10.14
CA ALA A 307 29.81 -13.76 -11.30
C ALA A 307 29.99 -14.72 -12.49
N GLY A 308 28.94 -14.87 -13.28
CA GLY A 308 28.83 -15.74 -14.46
C GLY A 308 28.51 -17.21 -14.15
N GLN A 309 28.40 -17.61 -12.88
CA GLN A 309 28.05 -18.99 -12.51
C GLN A 309 26.55 -19.28 -12.52
N ARG A 310 25.74 -18.26 -12.23
CA ARG A 310 24.28 -18.30 -12.29
C ARG A 310 23.81 -17.09 -13.09
N VAL A 311 23.22 -17.35 -14.25
CA VAL A 311 22.64 -16.34 -15.14
C VAL A 311 21.30 -16.87 -15.60
N PHE A 312 20.25 -16.05 -15.49
CA PHE A 312 18.90 -16.42 -15.90
C PHE A 312 18.17 -15.23 -16.51
N ASP A 313 17.23 -15.51 -17.41
CA ASP A 313 16.29 -14.51 -17.92
C ASP A 313 15.08 -14.44 -16.98
N ILE A 314 14.49 -13.25 -16.86
CA ILE A 314 13.24 -13.03 -16.14
C ILE A 314 12.19 -12.63 -17.16
N LEU A 315 11.13 -13.41 -17.23
CA LEU A 315 9.98 -13.20 -18.09
C LEU A 315 8.77 -12.79 -17.25
N ILE A 316 7.99 -11.84 -17.75
CA ILE A 316 6.68 -11.49 -17.19
C ILE A 316 5.65 -11.70 -18.29
N ASN A 317 4.65 -12.54 -18.02
CA ASN A 317 3.64 -12.97 -19.00
C ASN A 317 4.25 -13.54 -20.30
N GLY A 318 5.42 -14.18 -20.20
CA GLY A 318 6.12 -14.77 -21.34
C GLY A 318 7.07 -13.82 -22.09
N ASP A 319 7.00 -12.51 -21.82
CA ASP A 319 7.90 -11.53 -22.42
C ASP A 319 9.14 -11.31 -21.55
N VAL A 320 10.32 -11.24 -22.17
CA VAL A 320 11.59 -11.03 -21.45
C VAL A 320 11.63 -9.61 -20.87
N ALA A 321 11.50 -9.51 -19.54
CA ALA A 321 11.56 -8.26 -18.79
C ALA A 321 13.01 -7.89 -18.42
N PHE A 322 13.80 -8.89 -18.01
CA PHE A 322 15.22 -8.74 -17.73
C PHE A 322 16.00 -9.89 -18.35
N LYS A 323 17.04 -9.57 -19.10
CA LYS A 323 17.86 -10.56 -19.80
C LYS A 323 19.20 -10.74 -19.09
N ASP A 324 19.72 -11.96 -19.09
CA ASP A 324 21.05 -12.33 -18.63
C ASP A 324 21.32 -11.84 -17.18
N VAL A 325 20.35 -12.03 -16.28
CA VAL A 325 20.45 -11.58 -14.89
C VAL A 325 21.48 -12.40 -14.12
N ASP A 326 22.56 -11.74 -13.72
CA ASP A 326 23.57 -12.23 -12.79
C ASP A 326 23.51 -11.39 -11.50
N VAL A 327 22.97 -11.98 -10.44
CA VAL A 327 22.77 -11.31 -9.15
C VAL A 327 24.10 -10.82 -8.57
N ILE A 328 25.19 -11.58 -8.68
CA ILE A 328 26.50 -11.19 -8.14
C ILE A 328 27.03 -9.97 -8.89
N SER A 329 27.01 -10.03 -10.23
CA SER A 329 27.52 -8.93 -11.06
C SER A 329 26.71 -7.64 -10.86
N MET A 330 25.38 -7.74 -10.82
CA MET A 330 24.49 -6.58 -10.74
C MET A 330 24.46 -5.96 -9.33
N SER A 331 24.52 -6.77 -8.27
CA SER A 331 24.51 -6.29 -6.88
C SER A 331 25.88 -5.75 -6.43
N GLY A 332 26.96 -6.25 -7.05
CA GLY A 332 28.35 -5.92 -6.73
C GLY A 332 29.04 -6.95 -5.82
N GLY A 333 28.40 -8.08 -5.51
CA GLY A 333 29.03 -9.17 -4.75
C GLY A 333 28.08 -10.26 -4.27
N LEU A 334 28.64 -11.29 -3.64
CA LEU A 334 27.86 -12.31 -2.92
C LEU A 334 27.10 -11.67 -1.75
N LYS A 335 25.98 -12.28 -1.35
CA LYS A 335 25.17 -11.84 -0.19
C LYS A 335 24.91 -10.33 -0.20
N THR A 336 24.57 -9.79 -1.36
CA THR A 336 24.29 -8.37 -1.55
C THR A 336 22.91 -8.24 -2.16
N ALA A 337 22.05 -7.43 -1.53
CA ALA A 337 20.69 -7.22 -1.98
C ALA A 337 20.66 -6.51 -3.35
N LEU A 338 19.77 -7.00 -4.21
CA LEU A 338 19.42 -6.43 -5.50
C LEU A 338 17.90 -6.40 -5.61
N VAL A 339 17.38 -5.30 -6.15
CA VAL A 339 15.96 -5.15 -6.44
C VAL A 339 15.83 -4.74 -7.90
N LEU A 340 15.06 -5.50 -8.67
CA LEU A 340 14.71 -5.19 -10.05
C LEU A 340 13.23 -4.85 -10.09
N ASN A 341 12.83 -3.84 -10.86
CA ASN A 341 11.43 -3.51 -11.04
C ASN A 341 11.09 -3.15 -12.48
N THR A 342 9.86 -3.43 -12.87
CA THR A 342 9.31 -3.05 -14.17
C THR A 342 7.80 -2.85 -14.07
N THR A 343 7.23 -2.16 -15.04
CA THR A 343 5.79 -1.97 -15.17
C THR A 343 5.27 -2.74 -16.38
N VAL A 344 4.18 -3.47 -16.21
CA VAL A 344 3.54 -4.27 -17.26
C VAL A 344 2.05 -3.98 -17.31
N ALA A 345 1.51 -3.88 -18.52
CA ALA A 345 0.07 -3.88 -18.74
C ALA A 345 -0.42 -5.34 -18.77
N VAL A 346 -1.54 -5.61 -18.09
CA VAL A 346 -2.14 -6.95 -18.05
C VAL A 346 -3.59 -6.87 -18.52
N ASP A 347 -3.86 -7.46 -19.68
CA ASP A 347 -5.22 -7.57 -20.23
C ASP A 347 -5.98 -8.78 -19.66
N GLY A 348 -5.24 -9.82 -19.27
CA GLY A 348 -5.79 -11.07 -18.71
C GLY A 348 -6.07 -11.00 -17.21
N ARG A 349 -6.48 -12.13 -16.62
CA ARG A 349 -6.76 -12.24 -15.17
C ARG A 349 -5.61 -12.83 -14.35
N SER A 350 -4.45 -13.01 -14.98
CA SER A 350 -3.29 -13.63 -14.36
C SER A 350 -2.02 -12.88 -14.71
N LEU A 351 -1.12 -12.77 -13.75
CA LEU A 351 0.25 -12.29 -13.93
C LEU A 351 1.19 -13.45 -13.60
N THR A 352 2.06 -13.79 -14.56
CA THR A 352 3.06 -14.86 -14.42
C THR A 352 4.46 -14.28 -14.44
N VAL A 353 5.25 -14.61 -13.43
CA VAL A 353 6.69 -14.30 -13.33
C VAL A 353 7.47 -15.61 -13.50
N SER A 354 8.33 -15.67 -14.51
CA SER A 354 9.14 -16.84 -14.84
C SER A 354 10.63 -16.51 -14.80
N LEU A 355 11.44 -17.35 -14.17
CA LEU A 355 12.91 -17.23 -14.18
C LEU A 355 13.51 -18.44 -14.89
N LEU A 356 14.14 -18.20 -16.05
CA LEU A 356 14.66 -19.23 -16.95
C LEU A 356 16.20 -19.25 -16.91
N PRO A 357 16.84 -20.32 -16.41
CA PRO A 357 18.29 -20.44 -16.43
C PRO A 357 18.88 -20.36 -17.85
N VAL A 358 19.93 -19.55 -18.01
CA VAL A 358 20.71 -19.39 -19.24
C VAL A 358 22.11 -20.00 -19.05
N THR A 359 22.78 -19.63 -17.95
CA THR A 359 24.07 -20.21 -17.55
C THR A 359 24.00 -20.69 -16.10
N GLY A 360 24.52 -21.90 -15.86
CA GLY A 360 24.20 -22.63 -14.63
C GLY A 360 22.84 -23.33 -14.74
N SER A 361 22.54 -24.22 -13.79
CA SER A 361 21.32 -25.04 -13.87
C SER A 361 20.11 -24.44 -13.14
N HIS A 362 20.30 -23.43 -12.28
CA HIS A 362 19.26 -22.98 -11.34
C HIS A 362 19.13 -21.46 -11.28
N ALA A 363 17.89 -20.98 -11.23
CA ALA A 363 17.50 -19.61 -10.91
C ALA A 363 17.23 -19.48 -9.39
N ILE A 364 17.26 -18.25 -8.88
CA ILE A 364 17.05 -17.93 -7.47
C ILE A 364 16.15 -16.70 -7.33
N ILE A 365 15.28 -16.68 -6.32
CA ILE A 365 14.49 -15.50 -5.95
C ILE A 365 14.24 -15.44 -4.45
N ASN A 366 14.36 -14.25 -3.86
CA ASN A 366 14.20 -14.03 -2.43
C ASN A 366 12.82 -13.50 -2.07
N ALA A 367 12.26 -12.58 -2.87
CA ALA A 367 10.93 -12.03 -2.61
C ALA A 367 10.31 -11.41 -3.87
N ILE A 368 8.98 -11.25 -3.87
CA ILE A 368 8.20 -10.61 -4.95
C ILE A 368 7.22 -9.61 -4.32
N GLU A 369 7.17 -8.39 -4.84
CA GLU A 369 6.07 -7.45 -4.63
C GLU A 369 5.37 -7.16 -5.96
N VAL A 370 4.04 -7.11 -5.94
CA VAL A 370 3.22 -6.73 -7.09
C VAL A 370 2.22 -5.68 -6.63
N PHE A 371 2.18 -4.56 -7.35
CA PHE A 371 1.28 -3.45 -7.10
C PHE A 371 0.42 -3.18 -8.32
N LYS A 372 -0.88 -2.96 -8.13
CA LYS A 372 -1.75 -2.37 -9.16
C LYS A 372 -1.53 -0.86 -9.16
N ILE A 373 -1.27 -0.30 -10.34
CA ILE A 373 -1.13 1.15 -10.54
C ILE A 373 -2.53 1.72 -10.80
N ILE A 374 -2.96 2.65 -9.95
CA ILE A 374 -4.25 3.34 -10.05
C ILE A 374 -3.95 4.82 -10.28
N ALA A 375 -4.55 5.42 -11.30
CA ALA A 375 -4.47 6.86 -11.51
C ALA A 375 -5.24 7.57 -10.39
N ALA A 376 -4.60 8.52 -9.71
CA ALA A 376 -5.27 9.30 -8.68
C ALA A 376 -6.35 10.19 -9.32
N GLU A 377 -7.54 10.15 -8.75
CA GLU A 377 -8.64 11.01 -9.15
C GLU A 377 -8.31 12.47 -8.81
N SER A 378 -8.74 13.37 -9.70
CA SER A 378 -8.65 14.80 -9.39
C SER A 378 -9.74 15.15 -8.39
N LYS A 379 -9.41 15.74 -7.24
CA LYS A 379 -10.44 16.12 -6.25
C LYS A 379 -11.30 17.30 -6.71
N THR A 380 -12.47 17.43 -6.10
CA THR A 380 -13.32 18.62 -6.22
C THR A 380 -12.63 19.83 -5.60
N PHE A 381 -12.93 21.04 -6.08
CA PHE A 381 -12.41 22.25 -5.44
C PHE A 381 -12.75 22.32 -3.95
N TYR A 382 -11.73 22.38 -3.11
CA TYR A 382 -11.87 22.45 -1.65
C TYR A 382 -12.85 23.55 -1.18
N THR A 383 -12.86 24.71 -1.85
CA THR A 383 -13.79 25.80 -1.55
C THR A 383 -15.26 25.40 -1.75
N GLU A 384 -15.54 24.58 -2.76
CA GLU A 384 -16.90 24.10 -3.04
C GLU A 384 -17.29 22.99 -2.06
N VAL A 385 -16.38 22.04 -1.78
CA VAL A 385 -16.59 21.01 -0.76
C VAL A 385 -16.94 21.65 0.59
N ASN A 386 -16.17 22.67 1.00
CA ASN A 386 -16.44 23.41 2.23
C ASN A 386 -17.77 24.16 2.21
N ALA A 387 -18.15 24.75 1.08
CA ALA A 387 -19.42 25.46 0.94
C ALA A 387 -20.60 24.48 1.12
N LEU A 388 -20.56 23.30 0.50
CA LEU A 388 -21.61 22.30 0.68
C LEU A 388 -21.61 21.68 2.09
N GLN A 389 -20.45 21.44 2.70
CA GLN A 389 -20.39 20.98 4.09
C GLN A 389 -20.97 22.03 5.04
N SER A 390 -20.70 23.32 4.81
CA SER A 390 -21.31 24.42 5.57
C SER A 390 -22.82 24.46 5.38
N LEU A 391 -23.32 24.26 4.15
CA LEU A 391 -24.74 24.17 3.84
C LEU A 391 -25.40 22.97 4.54
N LYS A 392 -24.78 21.79 4.48
CA LYS A 392 -25.21 20.57 5.16
C LYS A 392 -25.43 20.81 6.65
N ASN A 393 -24.47 21.47 7.29
CA ASN A 393 -24.53 21.78 8.71
C ASN A 393 -25.58 22.84 9.04
N ALA A 394 -25.67 23.91 8.23
CA ALA A 394 -26.66 24.97 8.43
C ALA A 394 -28.10 24.48 8.26
N LEU A 395 -28.35 23.60 7.30
CA LEU A 395 -29.66 23.00 7.04
C LEU A 395 -29.96 21.76 7.88
N GLN A 396 -29.01 21.32 8.71
CA GLN A 396 -29.13 20.09 9.51
C GLN A 396 -29.56 18.88 8.65
N LEU A 397 -28.94 18.74 7.48
CA LEU A 397 -29.31 17.68 6.55
C LEU A 397 -29.12 16.31 7.22
N PRO A 398 -30.07 15.37 7.02
CA PRO A 398 -30.02 14.09 7.69
C PRO A 398 -28.84 13.27 7.20
N ARG A 399 -28.17 12.55 8.12
CA ARG A 399 -26.96 11.76 7.83
C ARG A 399 -27.14 10.81 6.63
N ARG A 400 -28.32 10.20 6.51
CA ARG A 400 -28.72 9.30 5.42
C ARG A 400 -28.47 9.81 4.00
N LEU A 401 -28.29 11.12 3.78
CA LEU A 401 -27.89 11.65 2.47
C LEU A 401 -26.46 11.23 2.08
N GLY A 402 -25.62 10.80 3.03
CA GLY A 402 -24.27 10.34 2.75
C GLY A 402 -23.34 11.41 2.20
N TRP A 403 -23.58 12.69 2.50
CA TRP A 403 -22.73 13.81 2.04
C TRP A 403 -21.44 13.89 2.88
N ASN A 404 -20.60 12.87 2.77
CA ASN A 404 -19.34 12.71 3.48
C ASN A 404 -18.21 12.55 2.45
N GLY A 405 -17.03 13.12 2.72
CA GLY A 405 -15.90 13.06 1.77
C GLY A 405 -16.00 14.06 0.62
N ASP A 406 -15.50 13.69 -0.55
CA ASP A 406 -15.55 14.52 -1.75
C ASP A 406 -16.90 14.33 -2.49
N PRO A 407 -17.54 15.41 -2.97
CA PRO A 407 -18.86 15.31 -3.61
C PRO A 407 -18.88 14.64 -4.98
N CYS A 408 -17.77 14.67 -5.72
CA CYS A 408 -17.72 14.23 -7.11
C CYS A 408 -16.88 12.97 -7.30
N VAL A 409 -15.94 12.67 -6.39
CA VAL A 409 -15.07 11.51 -6.49
C VAL A 409 -15.11 10.62 -5.24
N PRO A 410 -14.99 9.29 -5.38
CA PRO A 410 -14.75 8.56 -6.63
C PRO A 410 -15.99 8.58 -7.55
N LEU A 411 -15.78 8.53 -8.87
CA LEU A 411 -16.86 8.67 -9.86
C LEU A 411 -17.94 7.58 -9.77
N GLN A 412 -17.59 6.47 -9.16
CA GLN A 412 -18.48 5.35 -8.86
C GLN A 412 -19.44 5.69 -7.71
N HIS A 413 -19.05 6.61 -6.82
CA HIS A 413 -19.78 7.01 -5.62
C HIS A 413 -19.85 8.55 -5.49
N PRO A 414 -20.50 9.27 -6.42
CA PRO A 414 -20.75 10.70 -6.24
C PRO A 414 -21.85 10.94 -5.19
N TRP A 415 -21.86 12.13 -4.59
CA TRP A 415 -22.92 12.49 -3.65
C TRP A 415 -24.29 12.50 -4.33
N THR A 416 -25.28 11.93 -3.64
CA THR A 416 -26.66 11.96 -4.11
C THR A 416 -27.14 13.40 -4.21
N GLY A 417 -27.50 13.83 -5.43
CA GLY A 417 -28.01 15.17 -5.71
C GLY A 417 -26.93 16.20 -6.07
N ALA A 418 -25.63 15.87 -6.03
CA ALA A 418 -24.59 16.75 -6.55
C ALA A 418 -24.41 16.52 -8.06
N ALA A 419 -24.53 17.59 -8.86
CA ALA A 419 -24.19 17.56 -10.28
C ALA A 419 -22.75 18.04 -10.45
N CYS A 420 -21.87 17.16 -10.93
CA CYS A 420 -20.45 17.42 -11.07
C CYS A 420 -20.05 17.57 -12.53
N GLN A 421 -19.16 18.52 -12.80
CA GLN A 421 -18.52 18.73 -14.10
C GLN A 421 -17.00 18.81 -13.94
N PHE A 422 -16.26 18.38 -14.96
CA PHE A 422 -14.79 18.38 -14.93
C PHE A 422 -14.22 19.60 -15.66
N ASP A 423 -13.43 20.41 -14.97
CA ASP A 423 -12.66 21.50 -15.57
C ASP A 423 -11.36 20.94 -16.14
N ASN A 424 -11.32 20.76 -17.47
CA ASN A 424 -10.15 20.26 -18.18
C ASN A 424 -8.91 21.16 -18.06
N ALA A 425 -9.09 22.47 -17.89
CA ALA A 425 -7.99 23.42 -17.80
C ALA A 425 -7.34 23.38 -16.41
N LYS A 426 -8.16 23.22 -15.36
CA LYS A 426 -7.69 23.16 -13.97
C LYS A 426 -7.44 21.73 -13.47
N LYS A 427 -7.85 20.71 -14.24
CA LYS A 427 -7.77 19.28 -13.89
C LYS A 427 -8.40 18.99 -12.53
N ARG A 428 -9.63 19.48 -12.32
CA ARG A 428 -10.39 19.35 -11.08
C ARG A 428 -11.89 19.26 -11.35
N TRP A 429 -12.61 18.59 -10.48
CA TRP A 429 -14.07 18.61 -10.49
C TRP A 429 -14.61 19.86 -9.83
N PHE A 430 -15.77 20.31 -10.31
CA PHE A 430 -16.55 21.35 -9.69
C PHE A 430 -18.03 20.98 -9.70
N ILE A 431 -18.78 21.61 -8.80
CA ILE A 431 -20.21 21.35 -8.59
C ILE A 431 -21.01 22.36 -9.39
N ASP A 432 -21.64 21.87 -10.46
CA ASP A 432 -22.46 22.67 -11.38
C ASP A 432 -23.86 22.94 -10.83
N GLY A 433 -24.36 22.09 -9.93
CA GLY A 433 -25.64 22.31 -9.28
C GLY A 433 -26.03 21.25 -8.25
N LEU A 434 -27.10 21.54 -7.51
CA LEU A 434 -27.75 20.61 -6.60
C LEU A 434 -29.12 20.21 -7.17
N ILE A 435 -29.26 18.94 -7.54
CA ILE A 435 -30.51 18.40 -8.07
C ILE A 435 -31.33 17.86 -6.91
N TYR A 436 -32.32 18.63 -6.47
CA TYR A 436 -33.35 18.16 -5.54
C TYR A 436 -34.47 17.45 -6.31
N GLY A 437 -34.38 16.13 -6.49
CA GLY A 437 -35.53 15.33 -6.95
C GLY A 437 -35.21 14.11 -7.81
N LEU A 438 -35.60 12.93 -7.28
CA LEU A 438 -35.71 11.58 -7.87
C LEU A 438 -34.41 10.84 -8.27
N PRO A 439 -34.31 9.53 -7.94
CA PRO A 439 -33.17 8.72 -8.34
C PRO A 439 -33.18 8.56 -9.86
N LYS A 440 -32.11 8.98 -10.53
CA LYS A 440 -31.82 8.49 -11.88
C LYS A 440 -31.47 7.01 -11.74
N PHE A 441 -32.40 6.14 -12.13
CA PHE A 441 -32.01 4.83 -12.63
C PHE A 441 -30.98 5.06 -13.73
N SER A 442 -29.81 4.45 -13.58
CA SER A 442 -28.78 4.39 -14.59
C SER A 442 -29.38 3.85 -15.89
N SER A 443 -29.60 4.72 -16.88
CA SER A 443 -29.85 4.27 -18.23
C SER A 443 -28.57 3.63 -18.72
N CYS A 444 -28.59 2.33 -18.99
CA CYS A 444 -27.58 1.63 -19.77
C CYS A 444 -27.18 2.49 -20.98
N ALA A 445 -25.88 2.65 -21.18
CA ALA A 445 -25.30 3.36 -22.30
C ALA A 445 -25.88 2.84 -23.62
N ALA A 446 -26.57 3.70 -24.36
CA ALA A 446 -26.86 3.45 -25.76
C ALA A 446 -25.59 3.78 -26.56
N HIS A 447 -24.96 2.75 -27.11
CA HIS A 447 -23.94 2.90 -28.15
C HIS A 447 -24.50 3.71 -29.34
N PRO A 448 -23.70 4.59 -29.97
CA PRO A 448 -24.12 5.25 -31.20
C PRO A 448 -23.99 4.26 -32.36
N THR A 449 -25.10 3.69 -32.83
CA THR A 449 -25.11 2.99 -34.10
C THR A 449 -25.19 3.97 -35.26
N SER A 450 -24.24 3.78 -36.17
CA SER A 450 -24.06 4.46 -37.44
C SER A 450 -25.30 4.45 -38.31
N GLY A 451 -25.49 5.53 -39.05
CA GLY A 451 -26.61 5.72 -39.97
C GLY A 451 -26.68 4.67 -41.07
N ILE A 452 -27.91 4.31 -41.42
CA ILE A 452 -28.25 3.78 -42.74
C ILE A 452 -29.46 4.57 -43.24
N ARG A 453 -29.22 5.28 -44.33
CA ARG A 453 -30.19 5.92 -45.20
C ARG A 453 -30.72 4.86 -46.16
N ALA A 454 -32.03 4.76 -46.32
CA ALA A 454 -32.66 4.09 -47.46
C ALA A 454 -33.93 4.86 -47.83
N ASP A 455 -33.87 5.52 -48.99
CA ASP A 455 -35.02 6.05 -49.72
C ASP A 455 -35.64 4.95 -50.61
N TYR A 456 -36.93 5.13 -50.97
CA TYR A 456 -37.77 4.46 -51.99
C TYR A 456 -38.18 3.00 -51.72
N ASP A 457 -39.44 2.56 -51.85
CA ASP A 457 -40.62 3.05 -52.59
C ASP A 457 -41.91 3.12 -51.75
#